data_AF-A0AAX6GIE3-F1
#
_entry.id   AF-A0AAX6GIE3-F1
#
_cell.length_a   1.000
_cell.length_b   1.000
_cell.length_c   1.000
_cell.angle_alpha   90.00
_cell.angle_beta   90.00
_cell.angle_gamma   90.00
#
_symmetry.space_group_name_H-M   'P 1'
#
loop_
_entity.id
_entity.type
_entity.pdbx_description
1 polymer ?
#
loop_
_entity_poly.entity_id
_entity_poly.type
_entity_poly.pdbx_seq_one_letter_code
_entity_poly.pdbx_strand_id
1 'polypeptide(L)'
;MEHTAAASGEGRRRGSDELLQSQTLLWSHIFNYVDSMALKCPVELGIPDAIHSHGPHITLAELMSSLSLSPTKAPHMRRLMRMLTHSRIFTCSGEEGYSLTPLSELLVERDNKNKGTSCLNGYVLTGLHPVVLNSFQSMSDWFRGNEDTPFSVAHGCGLWDMTDRDPEFNMVFNEGMASDAKFLMDVLLKDCGHVFRGLESLMDVGGGTGSAAIAVSKAFPEVKCSVLELQQVVDTIHNKGEVDFIPGDMFEYIPPANAILLKWVLHNWGDRDCVKILQRCKEASPSKKNGGKVIIIDLVVGNDTLQQKSRRTQLYIDMVMMVVCGGVERGKEEWRNVFMEAGFTDYKITPVGLRSVIEVYP
;
A
#
# COMPACT_ATOMS: atom_id res chain seq x y z
N MET A 1 -39.12 -11.33 51.33
CA MET A 1 -38.68 -10.09 50.63
C MET A 1 -37.19 -10.09 50.27
N GLU A 2 -36.49 -11.23 50.27
CA GLU A 2 -35.03 -11.27 49.96
C GLU A 2 -34.66 -11.74 48.55
N HIS A 3 -35.61 -12.27 47.76
CA HIS A 3 -35.29 -12.80 46.42
C HIS A 3 -35.30 -11.77 45.28
N THR A 4 -35.68 -10.51 45.52
CA THR A 4 -35.75 -9.46 44.48
C THR A 4 -34.57 -8.47 44.47
N ALA A 5 -33.72 -8.46 45.52
CA ALA A 5 -32.55 -7.59 45.59
C ALA A 5 -31.31 -8.16 44.87
N ALA A 6 -31.16 -9.49 44.83
CA ALA A 6 -30.01 -10.13 44.17
C ALA A 6 -30.05 -10.02 42.64
N ALA A 7 -31.23 -10.22 42.03
CA ALA A 7 -31.41 -10.14 40.57
C ALA A 7 -31.24 -8.71 40.01
N SER A 8 -31.60 -7.69 40.79
CA SER A 8 -31.39 -6.27 40.42
C SER A 8 -29.95 -5.82 40.60
N GLY A 9 -29.21 -6.41 41.55
CA GLY A 9 -27.77 -6.18 41.72
C GLY A 9 -26.92 -6.81 40.62
N GLU A 10 -27.20 -8.05 40.22
CA GLU A 10 -26.46 -8.76 39.16
C GLU A 10 -26.70 -8.16 37.77
N GLY A 11 -27.95 -7.79 37.43
CA GLY A 11 -28.26 -7.10 36.16
C GLY A 11 -27.63 -5.71 36.05
N ARG A 12 -27.54 -4.97 37.16
CA ARG A 12 -26.90 -3.64 37.22
C ARG A 12 -25.38 -3.71 37.20
N ARG A 13 -24.79 -4.75 37.82
CA ARG A 13 -23.34 -5.03 37.79
C ARG A 13 -22.91 -5.49 36.39
N ARG A 14 -23.68 -6.37 35.75
CA ARG A 14 -23.49 -6.78 34.35
C ARG A 14 -23.57 -5.59 33.38
N GLY A 15 -24.53 -4.69 33.58
CA GLY A 15 -24.62 -3.45 32.79
C GLY A 15 -23.46 -2.47 33.02
N SER A 16 -22.86 -2.46 34.22
CA SER A 16 -21.71 -1.62 34.53
C SER A 16 -20.41 -2.18 33.94
N ASP A 17 -20.25 -3.51 33.96
CA ASP A 17 -19.10 -4.20 33.36
C ASP A 17 -19.12 -4.07 31.82
N GLU A 18 -20.28 -4.22 31.19
CA GLU A 18 -20.46 -4.00 29.75
C GLU A 18 -20.13 -2.55 29.34
N LEU A 19 -20.51 -1.56 30.17
CA LEU A 19 -20.18 -0.16 29.93
C LEU A 19 -18.67 0.11 30.01
N LEU A 20 -17.97 -0.46 31.00
CA LEU A 20 -16.52 -0.30 31.15
C LEU A 20 -15.75 -1.01 30.03
N GLN A 21 -16.21 -2.18 29.58
CA GLN A 21 -15.65 -2.86 28.41
C GLN A 21 -15.84 -2.02 27.14
N SER A 22 -17.04 -1.45 26.95
CA SER A 22 -17.33 -0.56 25.82
C SER A 22 -16.47 0.70 25.85
N GLN A 23 -16.26 1.30 27.03
CA GLN A 23 -15.36 2.43 27.20
C GLN A 23 -13.92 2.08 26.83
N THR A 24 -13.44 0.90 27.24
CA THR A 24 -12.10 0.42 26.90
C THR A 24 -11.95 0.26 25.38
N LEU A 25 -12.94 -0.33 24.71
CA LEU A 25 -12.94 -0.46 23.26
C LEU A 25 -12.96 0.90 22.55
N LEU A 26 -13.78 1.84 23.03
CA LEU A 26 -13.82 3.21 22.53
C LEU A 26 -12.45 3.90 22.65
N TRP A 27 -11.77 3.77 23.80
CA TRP A 27 -10.45 4.36 24.01
C TRP A 27 -9.40 3.75 23.07
N SER A 28 -9.43 2.43 22.86
CA SER A 28 -8.57 1.79 21.86
C SER A 28 -8.78 2.41 20.47
N HIS A 29 -10.03 2.66 20.06
CA HIS A 29 -10.31 3.34 18.79
C HIS A 29 -9.76 4.77 18.73
N ILE A 30 -9.90 5.55 19.81
CA ILE A 30 -9.36 6.93 19.89
C ILE A 30 -7.84 6.94 19.75
N PHE A 31 -7.15 5.95 20.33
CA PHE A 31 -5.68 5.92 20.39
C PHE A 31 -5.01 5.05 19.32
N ASN A 32 -5.75 4.39 18.42
CA ASN A 32 -5.16 3.54 17.37
C ASN A 32 -4.13 4.28 16.49
N TYR A 33 -4.25 5.60 16.29
CA TYR A 33 -3.25 6.37 15.53
C TYR A 33 -1.85 6.34 16.19
N VAL A 34 -1.79 6.11 17.50
CA VAL A 34 -0.52 6.01 18.25
C VAL A 34 0.28 4.80 17.76
N ASP A 35 -0.38 3.68 17.42
CA ASP A 35 0.30 2.51 16.83
C ASP A 35 0.95 2.87 15.49
N SER A 36 0.24 3.60 14.63
CA SER A 36 0.78 4.06 13.35
C SER A 36 1.97 5.01 13.53
N MET A 37 1.86 6.00 14.43
CA MET A 37 2.96 6.96 14.67
C MET A 37 4.16 6.31 15.33
N ALA A 38 3.93 5.35 16.22
CA ALA A 38 5.01 4.58 16.80
C ALA A 38 5.70 3.67 15.79
N LEU A 39 5.01 3.16 14.76
CA LEU A 39 5.63 2.45 13.64
C LEU A 39 6.43 3.40 12.74
N LYS A 40 5.97 4.63 12.52
CA LYS A 40 6.68 5.64 11.72
C LYS A 40 8.06 5.99 12.32
N CYS A 41 8.09 6.23 13.62
CA CYS A 41 9.30 6.65 14.33
C CYS A 41 10.54 5.74 14.13
N PRO A 42 10.49 4.40 14.29
CA PRO A 42 11.63 3.54 14.05
C PRO A 42 12.08 3.51 12.59
N VAL A 43 11.16 3.73 11.64
CA VAL A 43 11.51 3.86 10.21
C VAL A 43 12.31 5.14 9.98
N GLU A 44 11.84 6.29 10.49
CA GLU A 44 12.56 7.56 10.38
C GLU A 44 13.92 7.56 11.10
N LEU A 45 14.01 6.85 12.22
CA LEU A 45 15.24 6.74 13.01
C LEU A 45 16.21 5.66 12.50
N GLY A 46 15.84 4.82 11.52
CA GLY A 46 16.67 3.71 11.06
C GLY A 46 16.89 2.62 12.11
N ILE A 47 15.93 2.42 13.04
CA ILE A 47 16.01 1.38 14.08
C ILE A 47 16.13 -0.03 13.47
N PRO A 48 15.34 -0.44 12.45
CA PRO A 48 15.48 -1.76 11.84
C PRO A 48 16.91 -2.04 11.35
N ASP A 49 17.52 -1.08 10.65
CA ASP A 49 18.87 -1.21 10.10
C ASP A 49 19.95 -1.25 11.19
N ALA A 50 19.78 -0.45 12.24
CA ALA A 50 20.68 -0.47 13.39
C ALA A 50 20.66 -1.82 14.11
N ILE A 51 19.48 -2.44 14.28
CA ILE A 51 19.37 -3.80 14.84
C ILE A 51 20.02 -4.80 13.86
N HIS A 52 19.68 -4.73 12.57
CA HIS A 52 20.19 -5.64 11.54
C HIS A 52 21.73 -5.65 11.47
N SER A 53 22.33 -4.46 11.49
CA SER A 53 23.77 -4.27 11.34
C SER A 53 24.56 -4.68 12.58
N HIS A 54 23.93 -4.66 13.76
CA HIS A 54 24.60 -4.99 15.02
C HIS A 54 24.68 -6.51 15.25
N GLY A 55 23.65 -7.27 14.86
CA GLY A 55 23.58 -8.72 15.04
C GLY A 55 22.20 -9.21 15.50
N PRO A 56 22.11 -10.38 16.15
CA PRO A 56 20.82 -10.96 16.51
C PRO A 56 20.07 -10.17 17.60
N HIS A 57 20.77 -9.46 18.47
CA HIS A 57 20.19 -8.68 19.55
C HIS A 57 20.98 -7.39 19.79
N ILE A 58 20.29 -6.29 20.15
CA ILE A 58 20.93 -5.01 20.52
C ILE A 58 20.33 -4.45 21.82
N THR A 59 21.17 -4.06 22.77
CA THR A 59 20.67 -3.43 24.00
C THR A 59 20.14 -2.02 23.74
N LEU A 60 19.34 -1.47 24.66
CA LEU A 60 18.86 -0.09 24.54
C LEU A 60 20.00 0.93 24.46
N ALA A 61 21.08 0.72 25.21
CA ALA A 61 22.22 1.64 25.23
C ALA A 61 22.99 1.60 23.89
N GLU A 62 23.21 0.40 23.36
CA GLU A 62 23.86 0.21 22.06
C GLU A 62 23.01 0.76 20.92
N LEU A 63 21.69 0.55 20.94
CA LEU A 63 20.76 1.10 19.95
C LEU A 63 20.78 2.63 19.94
N MET A 64 20.73 3.24 21.13
CA MET A 64 20.82 4.70 21.25
C MET A 64 22.16 5.22 20.74
N SER A 65 23.26 4.50 21.04
CA SER A 65 24.60 4.85 20.59
C SER A 65 24.77 4.70 19.07
N SER A 66 24.29 3.62 18.46
CA SER A 66 24.41 3.36 17.02
C SER A 66 23.66 4.40 16.20
N LEU A 67 22.51 4.86 16.71
CA LEU A 67 21.68 5.90 16.11
C LEU A 67 22.10 7.33 16.50
N SER A 68 23.20 7.48 17.24
CA SER A 68 23.69 8.79 17.72
C SER A 68 22.63 9.60 18.50
N LEU A 69 21.76 8.91 19.24
CA LEU A 69 20.67 9.51 20.02
C LEU A 69 21.12 9.88 21.44
N SER A 70 20.61 11.00 21.96
CA SER A 70 20.93 11.45 23.31
C SER A 70 20.55 10.42 24.39
N PRO A 71 21.47 10.02 25.30
CA PRO A 71 21.17 9.11 26.40
C PRO A 71 20.02 9.59 27.32
N THR A 72 19.78 10.90 27.39
CA THR A 72 18.67 11.48 28.18
C THR A 72 17.29 11.05 27.68
N LYS A 73 17.19 10.57 26.43
CA LYS A 73 15.93 10.08 25.84
C LYS A 73 15.71 8.59 26.06
N ALA A 74 16.65 7.86 26.67
CA ALA A 74 16.54 6.42 26.88
C ALA A 74 15.24 5.98 27.60
N PRO A 75 14.71 6.68 28.62
CA PRO A 75 13.42 6.31 29.21
C PRO A 75 12.25 6.39 28.23
N HIS A 76 12.28 7.33 27.29
CA HIS A 76 11.25 7.49 26.25
C HIS A 76 11.40 6.44 25.16
N MET A 77 12.62 6.19 24.69
CA MET A 77 12.90 5.11 23.72
C MET A 77 12.45 3.75 24.27
N ARG A 78 12.71 3.47 25.56
CA ARG A 78 12.21 2.25 26.21
C ARG A 78 10.68 2.12 26.15
N ARG A 79 9.94 3.23 26.30
CA ARG A 79 8.47 3.23 26.21
C ARG A 79 8.00 2.94 24.79
N LEU A 80 8.64 3.56 23.78
CA LEU A 80 8.37 3.31 22.37
C LEU A 80 8.63 1.84 22.01
N MET A 81 9.83 1.34 22.30
CA MET A 81 10.21 -0.05 22.02
C MET A 81 9.31 -1.06 22.73
N ARG A 82 8.89 -0.79 23.97
CA ARG A 82 7.91 -1.65 24.68
C ARG A 82 6.60 -1.77 23.91
N MET A 83 6.11 -0.67 23.35
CA MET A 83 4.89 -0.68 22.54
C MET A 83 5.09 -1.45 21.25
N LEU A 84 6.21 -1.22 20.56
CA LEU A 84 6.55 -1.92 19.31
C LEU A 84 6.77 -3.43 19.53
N THR A 85 7.33 -3.83 20.68
CA THR A 85 7.42 -5.23 21.07
C THR A 85 6.05 -5.83 21.37
N HIS A 86 5.17 -5.09 22.06
CA HIS A 86 3.80 -5.53 22.31
C HIS A 86 3.02 -5.76 21.01
N SER A 87 3.20 -4.86 20.04
CA SER A 87 2.63 -4.94 18.69
C SER A 87 3.35 -5.95 17.78
N ARG A 88 4.35 -6.68 18.30
CA ARG A 88 5.15 -7.71 17.59
C ARG A 88 5.89 -7.20 16.36
N ILE A 89 6.21 -5.92 16.34
CA ILE A 89 7.09 -5.32 15.32
C ILE A 89 8.53 -5.71 15.63
N PHE A 90 8.93 -5.63 16.89
CA PHE A 90 10.21 -6.14 17.39
C PHE A 90 9.98 -7.21 18.45
N THR A 91 11.02 -7.95 18.82
CA THR A 91 11.06 -8.82 20.02
C THR A 91 12.04 -8.26 21.04
N CYS A 92 11.87 -8.65 22.31
CA CYS A 92 12.76 -8.27 23.39
C CYS A 92 12.89 -9.46 24.35
N SER A 93 14.11 -9.97 24.55
CA SER A 93 14.40 -11.09 25.47
C SER A 93 15.03 -10.62 26.79
N GLY A 94 14.48 -9.55 27.37
CA GLY A 94 14.93 -9.05 28.67
C GLY A 94 16.29 -8.36 28.60
N GLU A 95 17.31 -8.95 29.24
CA GLU A 95 18.69 -8.40 29.24
C GLU A 95 19.41 -8.59 27.90
N GLU A 96 18.96 -9.54 27.08
CA GLU A 96 19.57 -9.84 25.77
C GLU A 96 19.33 -8.73 24.73
N GLY A 97 18.35 -7.83 24.95
CA GLY A 97 18.08 -6.69 24.06
C GLY A 97 16.95 -6.90 23.06
N TYR A 98 16.89 -6.04 22.05
CA TYR A 98 15.86 -6.01 21.02
C TYR A 98 16.31 -6.77 19.76
N SER A 99 15.37 -7.44 19.10
CA SER A 99 15.61 -8.17 17.84
C SER A 99 14.52 -7.89 16.81
N LEU A 100 14.85 -8.16 15.54
CA LEU A 100 13.90 -8.09 14.45
C LEU A 100 12.88 -9.24 14.51
N THR A 101 11.70 -8.98 13.98
CA THR A 101 10.69 -9.98 13.58
C THR A 101 10.57 -10.02 12.07
N PRO A 102 9.86 -11.02 11.49
CA PRO A 102 9.56 -11.01 10.05
C PRO A 102 8.86 -9.73 9.56
N LEU A 103 8.13 -9.02 10.43
CA LEU A 103 7.50 -7.75 10.07
C LEU A 103 8.55 -6.63 9.98
N SER A 104 9.38 -6.45 11.01
CA SER A 104 10.42 -5.41 10.98
C SER A 104 11.54 -5.72 9.99
N GLU A 105 11.74 -6.97 9.58
CA GLU A 105 12.66 -7.34 8.50
C GLU A 105 12.23 -6.74 7.15
N LEU A 106 10.94 -6.46 6.95
CA LEU A 106 10.46 -5.73 5.77
C LEU A 106 10.87 -4.25 5.76
N LEU A 107 11.38 -3.74 6.89
CA LEU A 107 11.79 -2.34 7.08
C LEU A 107 13.31 -2.18 7.06
N VAL A 108 14.05 -3.26 6.77
CA VAL A 108 15.51 -3.24 6.70
C VAL A 108 15.94 -2.90 5.27
N GLU A 109 16.70 -1.83 5.12
CA GLU A 109 17.40 -1.50 3.90
C GLU A 109 18.65 -2.38 3.78
N ARG A 110 18.55 -3.45 2.98
CA ARG A 110 19.69 -4.32 2.70
C ARG A 110 20.52 -3.72 1.56
N ASP A 111 21.83 -3.62 1.80
CA ASP A 111 22.79 -3.19 0.78
C ASP A 111 22.56 -3.96 -0.54
N ASN A 112 22.29 -3.20 -1.62
CA ASN A 112 21.92 -3.67 -2.97
C ASN A 112 22.90 -4.69 -3.61
N LYS A 113 23.99 -5.05 -2.92
CA LYS A 113 25.01 -6.01 -3.38
C LYS A 113 24.59 -7.47 -3.20
N ASN A 114 23.67 -7.78 -2.28
CA ASN A 114 23.19 -9.14 -2.07
C ASN A 114 21.68 -9.25 -2.30
N LYS A 115 21.32 -9.76 -3.50
CA LYS A 115 20.02 -10.33 -3.91
C LYS A 115 18.85 -10.21 -2.92
N GLY A 116 18.00 -9.20 -3.15
CA GLY A 116 16.56 -9.40 -3.26
C GLY A 116 15.74 -9.40 -1.97
N THR A 117 15.83 -8.35 -1.15
CA THR A 117 14.71 -8.06 -0.24
C THR A 117 14.39 -6.58 -0.32
N SER A 118 13.21 -6.30 -0.86
CA SER A 118 12.69 -4.95 -1.03
C SER A 118 12.24 -4.39 0.31
N CYS A 119 12.86 -3.29 0.73
CA CYS A 119 12.48 -2.53 1.92
C CYS A 119 11.19 -1.74 1.69
N LEU A 120 10.28 -1.71 2.67
CA LEU A 120 8.97 -1.04 2.61
C LEU A 120 8.94 0.31 3.35
N ASN A 121 10.10 0.87 3.72
CA ASN A 121 10.19 2.15 4.43
C ASN A 121 9.45 3.26 3.70
N GLY A 122 9.69 3.43 2.39
CA GLY A 122 9.00 4.43 1.57
C GLY A 122 7.48 4.30 1.63
N TYR A 123 6.95 3.07 1.59
CA TYR A 123 5.51 2.83 1.63
C TYR A 123 4.91 3.21 3.00
N VAL A 124 5.61 2.90 4.10
CA VAL A 124 5.21 3.33 5.45
C VAL A 124 5.22 4.85 5.55
N LEU A 125 6.28 5.51 5.09
CA LEU A 125 6.42 6.96 5.15
C LEU A 125 5.38 7.69 4.30
N THR A 126 5.05 7.16 3.12
CA THR A 126 3.99 7.70 2.26
C THR A 126 2.62 7.59 2.92
N GLY A 127 2.25 6.40 3.39
CA GLY A 127 0.94 6.18 4.03
C GLY A 127 0.76 6.98 5.32
N LEU A 128 1.86 7.36 5.98
CA LEU A 128 1.88 8.14 7.21
C LEU A 128 2.42 9.57 6.99
N HIS A 129 2.42 10.05 5.75
CA HIS A 129 2.83 11.41 5.43
C HIS A 129 1.77 12.41 5.94
N PRO A 130 2.16 13.59 6.47
CA PRO A 130 1.19 14.59 6.96
C PRO A 130 0.12 14.98 5.91
N VAL A 131 0.48 15.08 4.64
CA VAL A 131 -0.47 15.37 3.54
C VAL A 131 -1.60 14.32 3.50
N VAL A 132 -1.25 13.03 3.62
CA VAL A 132 -2.25 11.95 3.66
C VAL A 132 -3.06 12.00 4.95
N LEU A 133 -2.38 12.06 6.11
CA LEU A 133 -3.04 12.01 7.42
C LEU A 133 -3.97 13.19 7.70
N ASN A 134 -3.58 14.40 7.28
CA ASN A 134 -4.39 15.60 7.50
C ASN A 134 -5.72 15.54 6.73
N SER A 135 -5.76 14.84 5.59
CA SER A 135 -6.97 14.65 4.79
C SER A 135 -8.09 13.92 5.55
N PHE A 136 -7.73 13.03 6.48
CA PHE A 136 -8.70 12.33 7.33
C PHE A 136 -9.41 13.28 8.31
N GLN A 137 -8.80 14.41 8.67
CA GLN A 137 -9.43 15.39 9.55
C GLN A 137 -10.58 16.13 8.85
N SER A 138 -10.57 16.18 7.52
CA SER A 138 -11.56 16.90 6.71
C SER A 138 -12.78 16.06 6.32
N MET A 139 -12.87 14.78 6.71
CA MET A 139 -13.99 13.89 6.30
C MET A 139 -15.37 14.44 6.70
N SER A 140 -15.50 14.99 7.92
CA SER A 140 -16.80 15.51 8.39
C SER A 140 -17.25 16.74 7.60
N ASP A 141 -16.32 17.59 7.18
CA ASP A 141 -16.61 18.79 6.41
C ASP A 141 -16.88 18.44 4.95
N TRP A 142 -16.14 17.47 4.40
CA TRP A 142 -16.39 16.90 3.08
C TRP A 142 -17.82 16.34 2.95
N PHE A 143 -18.31 15.54 3.90
CA PHE A 143 -19.69 15.03 3.89
C PHE A 143 -20.77 16.13 3.90
N ARG A 144 -20.44 17.35 4.35
CA ARG A 144 -21.35 18.51 4.36
C ARG A 144 -21.16 19.40 3.14
N GLY A 145 -20.05 19.26 2.42
CA GLY A 145 -19.65 20.07 1.29
C GLY A 145 -20.00 19.42 -0.05
N ASN A 146 -19.42 19.98 -1.12
CA ASN A 146 -19.62 19.53 -2.49
C ASN A 146 -18.32 19.11 -3.19
N GLU A 147 -17.18 19.13 -2.47
CA GLU A 147 -15.90 18.76 -3.07
C GLU A 147 -15.82 17.25 -3.30
N ASP A 148 -15.00 16.83 -4.27
CA ASP A 148 -14.95 15.43 -4.69
C ASP A 148 -14.35 14.51 -3.61
N THR A 149 -13.38 14.99 -2.82
CA THR A 149 -12.67 14.18 -1.82
C THR A 149 -12.35 14.95 -0.53
N PRO A 150 -12.21 14.27 0.62
CA PRO A 150 -11.66 14.89 1.83
C PRO A 150 -10.26 15.49 1.64
N PHE A 151 -9.43 14.89 0.78
CA PHE A 151 -8.13 15.43 0.38
C PHE A 151 -8.25 16.82 -0.25
N SER A 152 -9.18 16.98 -1.20
CA SER A 152 -9.42 18.28 -1.84
C SER A 152 -9.93 19.34 -0.87
N VAL A 153 -10.72 18.97 0.15
CA VAL A 153 -11.12 19.87 1.24
C VAL A 153 -9.92 20.30 2.09
N ALA A 154 -9.00 19.38 2.38
CA ALA A 154 -7.83 19.66 3.21
C ALA A 154 -6.77 20.52 2.50
N HIS A 155 -6.54 20.29 1.20
CA HIS A 155 -5.40 20.86 0.47
C HIS A 155 -5.78 21.78 -0.69
N GLY A 156 -7.06 21.89 -1.04
CA GLY A 156 -7.56 22.74 -2.12
C GLY A 156 -7.22 22.25 -3.54
N CYS A 157 -6.82 20.98 -3.69
CA CYS A 157 -6.54 20.33 -4.97
C CYS A 157 -6.61 18.80 -4.85
N GLY A 158 -6.62 18.08 -5.98
CA GLY A 158 -6.57 16.62 -5.99
C GLY A 158 -5.18 16.06 -5.69
N LEU A 159 -5.08 14.73 -5.47
CA LEU A 159 -3.82 14.06 -5.18
C LEU A 159 -2.76 14.30 -6.27
N TRP A 160 -3.13 14.12 -7.53
CA TRP A 160 -2.18 14.24 -8.66
C TRP A 160 -1.75 15.68 -8.91
N ASP A 161 -2.61 16.66 -8.61
CA ASP A 161 -2.22 18.08 -8.62
C ASP A 161 -1.26 18.39 -7.47
N MET A 162 -1.45 17.75 -6.31
CA MET A 162 -0.57 17.92 -5.16
C MET A 162 0.84 17.37 -5.44
N THR A 163 0.96 16.25 -6.16
CA THR A 163 2.28 15.72 -6.56
C THR A 163 2.98 16.61 -7.59
N ASP A 164 2.26 17.39 -8.38
CA ASP A 164 2.86 18.41 -9.25
C ASP A 164 3.29 19.67 -8.46
N ARG A 165 2.48 20.10 -7.49
CA ARG A 165 2.72 21.31 -6.70
C ARG A 165 3.78 21.17 -5.61
N ASP A 166 3.95 19.97 -5.05
CA ASP A 166 4.86 19.68 -3.94
C ASP A 166 5.88 18.60 -4.33
N PRO A 167 7.09 19.01 -4.78
CA PRO A 167 8.14 18.08 -5.18
C PRO A 167 8.63 17.17 -4.05
N GLU A 168 8.55 17.62 -2.78
CA GLU A 168 8.94 16.80 -1.63
C GLU A 168 7.95 15.66 -1.44
N PHE A 169 6.66 15.98 -1.46
CA PHE A 169 5.60 14.96 -1.39
C PHE A 169 5.65 14.02 -2.59
N ASN A 170 5.88 14.52 -3.80
CA ASN A 170 6.03 13.70 -5.01
C ASN A 170 7.17 12.68 -4.87
N MET A 171 8.32 13.11 -4.37
CA MET A 171 9.47 12.23 -4.14
C MET A 171 9.12 11.12 -3.14
N VAL A 172 8.53 11.47 -1.99
CA VAL A 172 8.12 10.50 -0.97
C VAL A 172 7.09 9.51 -1.55
N PHE A 173 6.08 10.02 -2.26
CA PHE A 173 5.04 9.20 -2.88
C PHE A 173 5.61 8.21 -3.90
N ASN A 174 6.48 8.69 -4.80
CA ASN A 174 7.14 7.85 -5.81
C ASN A 174 8.03 6.79 -5.18
N GLU A 175 8.81 7.16 -4.15
CA GLU A 175 9.62 6.20 -3.39
C GLU A 175 8.74 5.14 -2.70
N GLY A 176 7.61 5.57 -2.15
CA GLY A 176 6.63 4.66 -1.55
C GLY A 176 6.06 3.65 -2.53
N MET A 177 5.59 4.11 -3.69
CA MET A 177 5.06 3.22 -4.73
C MET A 177 6.13 2.30 -5.30
N ALA A 178 7.36 2.80 -5.49
CA ALA A 178 8.50 2.01 -5.93
C ALA A 178 8.86 0.92 -4.91
N SER A 179 8.90 1.24 -3.61
CA SER A 179 9.22 0.31 -2.54
C SER A 179 8.24 -0.87 -2.49
N ASP A 180 6.93 -0.58 -2.61
CA ASP A 180 5.90 -1.60 -2.69
C ASP A 180 6.00 -2.42 -3.99
N ALA A 181 6.23 -1.76 -5.13
CA ALA A 181 6.32 -2.44 -6.41
C ALA A 181 7.47 -3.45 -6.42
N LYS A 182 8.65 -3.08 -5.93
CA LYS A 182 9.78 -4.01 -5.83
C LYS A 182 9.43 -5.22 -4.96
N PHE A 183 8.84 -5.00 -3.77
CA PHE A 183 8.44 -6.08 -2.86
C PHE A 183 7.42 -7.03 -3.48
N LEU A 184 6.36 -6.47 -4.06
CA LEU A 184 5.30 -7.29 -4.62
C LEU A 184 5.77 -8.06 -5.85
N MET A 185 6.55 -7.43 -6.72
CA MET A 185 7.04 -8.08 -7.94
C MET A 185 8.04 -9.20 -7.63
N ASP A 186 8.85 -9.09 -6.57
CA ASP A 186 9.71 -10.17 -6.09
C ASP A 186 8.92 -11.44 -5.72
N VAL A 187 7.70 -11.28 -5.19
CA VAL A 187 6.79 -12.39 -4.85
C VAL A 187 6.03 -12.86 -6.10
N LEU A 188 5.45 -11.93 -6.85
CA LEU A 188 4.64 -12.23 -8.03
C LEU A 188 5.41 -12.94 -9.14
N LEU A 189 6.65 -12.56 -9.40
CA LEU A 189 7.45 -13.19 -10.44
C LEU A 189 7.80 -14.64 -10.09
N LYS A 190 7.86 -14.98 -8.80
CA LYS A 190 8.06 -16.36 -8.31
C LYS A 190 6.77 -17.18 -8.39
N ASP A 191 5.67 -16.65 -7.86
CA ASP A 191 4.43 -17.42 -7.67
C ASP A 191 3.49 -17.35 -8.88
N CYS A 192 3.52 -16.23 -9.60
CA CYS A 192 2.62 -15.90 -10.71
C CYS A 192 3.37 -15.52 -12.00
N GLY A 193 4.67 -15.87 -12.12
CA GLY A 193 5.49 -15.52 -13.30
C GLY A 193 4.92 -16.03 -14.63
N HIS A 194 4.04 -17.04 -14.62
CA HIS A 194 3.31 -17.51 -15.79
C HIS A 194 2.47 -16.41 -16.47
N VAL A 195 2.06 -15.37 -15.74
CA VAL A 195 1.27 -14.25 -16.28
C VAL A 195 2.09 -13.42 -17.28
N PHE A 196 3.42 -13.39 -17.17
CA PHE A 196 4.29 -12.61 -18.04
C PHE A 196 4.99 -13.45 -19.13
N ARG A 197 4.86 -14.77 -19.09
CA ARG A 197 5.52 -15.67 -20.06
C ARG A 197 4.90 -15.55 -21.45
N GLY A 198 5.77 -15.50 -22.46
CA GLY A 198 5.38 -15.47 -23.87
C GLY A 198 4.87 -14.10 -24.32
N LEU A 199 5.04 -13.05 -23.52
CA LEU A 199 4.76 -11.69 -23.94
C LEU A 199 5.85 -11.17 -24.87
N GLU A 200 5.49 -10.41 -25.89
CA GLU A 200 6.46 -9.69 -26.73
C GLU A 200 6.75 -8.30 -26.20
N SER A 201 5.73 -7.63 -25.65
CA SER A 201 5.83 -6.29 -25.08
C SER A 201 4.84 -6.07 -23.93
N LEU A 202 5.25 -5.24 -22.98
CA LEU A 202 4.46 -4.85 -21.82
C LEU A 202 4.45 -3.32 -21.69
N MET A 203 3.26 -2.73 -21.60
CA MET A 203 3.06 -1.32 -21.22
C MET A 203 2.62 -1.25 -19.77
N ASP A 204 3.45 -0.69 -18.89
CA ASP A 204 3.12 -0.40 -17.50
C ASP A 204 2.50 0.99 -17.40
N VAL A 205 1.18 1.04 -17.28
CA VAL A 205 0.40 2.29 -17.28
C VAL A 205 0.27 2.79 -15.84
N GLY A 206 0.62 4.05 -15.59
CA GLY A 206 0.75 4.56 -14.22
C GLY A 206 1.90 3.86 -13.47
N GLY A 207 2.95 3.47 -14.19
CA GLY A 207 4.04 2.64 -13.65
C GLY A 207 5.01 3.38 -12.73
N GLY A 208 4.77 4.66 -12.43
CA GLY A 208 5.63 5.51 -11.63
C GLY A 208 7.07 5.54 -12.15
N THR A 209 8.03 5.29 -11.27
CA THR A 209 9.45 5.21 -11.62
C THR A 209 9.85 3.91 -12.34
N GLY A 210 8.88 3.12 -12.82
CA GLY A 210 9.09 1.90 -13.61
C GLY A 210 9.50 0.67 -12.82
N SER A 211 9.35 0.67 -11.49
CA SER A 211 9.84 -0.43 -10.64
C SER A 211 9.23 -1.80 -11.02
N ALA A 212 7.96 -1.84 -11.43
CA ALA A 212 7.32 -3.08 -11.85
C ALA A 212 7.78 -3.53 -13.24
N ALA A 213 7.74 -2.64 -14.23
CA ALA A 213 8.29 -2.88 -15.57
C ALA A 213 9.75 -3.37 -15.56
N ILE A 214 10.61 -2.74 -14.75
CA ILE A 214 12.01 -3.13 -14.56
C ILE A 214 12.12 -4.56 -14.02
N ALA A 215 11.32 -4.91 -13.02
CA ALA A 215 11.33 -6.25 -12.44
C ALA A 215 10.92 -7.31 -13.48
N VAL A 216 9.90 -7.01 -14.30
CA VAL A 216 9.48 -7.89 -15.41
C VAL A 216 10.61 -8.01 -16.44
N SER A 217 11.19 -6.91 -16.90
CA SER A 217 12.28 -6.91 -17.89
C SER A 217 13.50 -7.73 -17.43
N LYS A 218 13.82 -7.68 -16.13
CA LYS A 218 14.90 -8.50 -15.55
C LYS A 218 14.57 -9.99 -15.49
N ALA A 219 13.31 -10.34 -15.24
CA ALA A 219 12.86 -11.73 -15.14
C ALA A 219 12.59 -12.37 -16.51
N PHE A 220 12.19 -11.57 -17.49
CA PHE A 220 11.86 -11.97 -18.86
C PHE A 220 12.53 -11.02 -19.86
N PRO A 221 13.85 -11.19 -20.12
CA PRO A 221 14.63 -10.28 -20.96
C PRO A 221 14.14 -10.14 -22.41
N GLU A 222 13.35 -11.10 -22.87
CA GLU A 222 12.69 -11.09 -24.17
C GLU A 222 11.51 -10.10 -24.27
N VAL A 223 10.93 -9.68 -23.14
CA VAL A 223 9.75 -8.81 -23.10
C VAL A 223 10.19 -7.35 -23.18
N LYS A 224 9.81 -6.65 -24.25
CA LYS A 224 10.04 -5.20 -24.34
C LYS A 224 9.10 -4.46 -23.38
N CYS A 225 9.66 -3.88 -22.32
CA CYS A 225 8.89 -3.15 -21.32
C CYS A 225 8.96 -1.63 -21.55
N SER A 226 7.82 -0.96 -21.44
CA SER A 226 7.69 0.49 -21.47
C SER A 226 6.77 0.95 -20.34
N VAL A 227 6.93 2.18 -19.89
CA VAL A 227 6.16 2.80 -18.81
C VAL A 227 5.46 4.04 -19.36
N LEU A 228 4.13 4.11 -19.23
CA LEU A 228 3.34 5.30 -19.48
C LEU A 228 3.08 6.01 -18.16
N GLU A 229 3.51 7.26 -18.04
CA GLU A 229 3.33 8.08 -16.83
C GLU A 229 3.15 9.56 -17.17
N LEU A 230 2.67 10.33 -16.21
CA LEU A 230 2.56 11.78 -16.32
C LEU A 230 3.96 12.42 -16.41
N GLN A 231 4.03 13.57 -17.09
CA GLN A 231 5.29 14.25 -17.38
C GLN A 231 6.08 14.56 -16.11
N GLN A 232 5.43 15.06 -15.06
CA GLN A 232 6.06 15.43 -13.80
C GLN A 232 6.70 14.23 -13.06
N VAL A 233 6.26 13.00 -13.33
CA VAL A 233 6.88 11.78 -12.80
C VAL A 233 8.05 11.37 -13.68
N VAL A 234 7.88 11.38 -15.00
CA VAL A 234 8.96 11.05 -15.96
C VAL A 234 10.18 11.96 -15.82
N ASP A 235 9.97 13.22 -15.41
CA ASP A 235 11.02 14.20 -15.19
C ASP A 235 11.89 13.91 -13.95
N THR A 236 11.39 13.15 -12.96
CA THR A 236 12.18 12.76 -11.78
C THR A 236 13.11 11.57 -12.05
N ILE A 237 13.04 10.95 -13.24
CA ILE A 237 13.74 9.70 -13.54
C ILE A 237 15.08 10.00 -14.20
N HIS A 238 16.16 9.84 -13.42
CA HIS A 238 17.51 10.11 -13.90
C HIS A 238 18.15 8.95 -14.69
N ASN A 239 17.72 7.70 -14.46
CA ASN A 239 18.29 6.52 -15.10
C ASN A 239 17.23 5.73 -15.89
N LYS A 240 17.07 6.09 -17.17
CA LYS A 240 16.07 5.51 -18.07
C LYS A 240 16.56 4.25 -18.82
N GLY A 241 17.71 3.68 -18.44
CA GLY A 241 18.40 2.68 -19.27
C GLY A 241 17.77 1.28 -19.28
N GLU A 242 16.88 0.94 -18.33
CA GLU A 242 16.33 -0.41 -18.20
C GLU A 242 14.98 -0.61 -18.92
N VAL A 243 14.19 0.46 -19.09
CA VAL A 243 12.87 0.45 -19.76
C VAL A 243 12.60 1.79 -20.43
N ASP A 244 11.75 1.81 -21.47
CA ASP A 244 11.36 3.05 -22.15
C ASP A 244 10.30 3.81 -21.33
N PHE A 245 10.50 5.10 -21.07
CA PHE A 245 9.50 5.96 -20.40
C PHE A 245 8.81 6.87 -21.42
N ILE A 246 7.48 6.86 -21.40
CA ILE A 246 6.62 7.59 -22.31
C ILE A 246 5.76 8.55 -21.48
N PRO A 247 5.97 9.87 -21.58
CA PRO A 247 5.08 10.82 -20.92
C PRO A 247 3.72 10.85 -21.63
N GLY A 248 2.62 10.81 -20.88
CA GLY A 248 1.28 10.91 -21.45
C GLY A 248 0.16 10.69 -20.43
N ASP A 249 -1.07 10.89 -20.89
CA ASP A 249 -2.29 10.66 -20.12
C ASP A 249 -2.98 9.38 -20.60
N MET A 250 -3.18 8.43 -19.68
CA MET A 250 -3.85 7.16 -19.94
C MET A 250 -5.33 7.30 -20.33
N PHE A 251 -5.98 8.41 -19.99
CA PHE A 251 -7.35 8.70 -20.42
C PHE A 251 -7.41 9.10 -21.90
N GLU A 252 -6.34 9.70 -22.41
CA GLU A 252 -6.23 10.13 -23.80
C GLU A 252 -5.73 9.01 -24.71
N TYR A 253 -4.55 8.45 -24.41
CA TYR A 253 -3.89 7.47 -25.26
C TYR A 253 -2.94 6.54 -24.50
N ILE A 254 -3.08 5.24 -24.75
CA ILE A 254 -2.14 4.21 -24.27
C ILE A 254 -1.41 3.62 -25.48
N PRO A 255 -0.06 3.68 -25.55
CA PRO A 255 0.66 3.14 -26.69
C PRO A 255 0.49 1.61 -26.80
N PRO A 256 0.46 1.04 -28.02
CA PRO A 256 0.18 -0.37 -28.20
C PRO A 256 1.24 -1.28 -27.59
N ALA A 257 0.79 -2.35 -26.93
CA ALA A 257 1.65 -3.42 -26.40
C ALA A 257 0.89 -4.74 -26.35
N ASN A 258 1.61 -5.86 -26.28
CA ASN A 258 1.00 -7.17 -26.18
C ASN A 258 0.23 -7.35 -24.86
N ALA A 259 0.77 -6.85 -23.75
CA ALA A 259 0.03 -6.73 -22.51
C ALA A 259 0.09 -5.33 -21.92
N ILE A 260 -0.99 -4.94 -21.24
CA ILE A 260 -1.07 -3.69 -20.47
C ILE A 260 -1.09 -4.05 -18.98
N LEU A 261 -0.18 -3.48 -18.18
CA LEU A 261 -0.13 -3.63 -16.74
C LEU A 261 -0.75 -2.40 -16.07
N LEU A 262 -1.66 -2.63 -15.13
CA LEU A 262 -2.29 -1.64 -14.27
C LEU A 262 -2.11 -2.08 -12.82
N LYS A 263 -0.98 -1.70 -12.21
CA LYS A 263 -0.71 -1.98 -10.79
C LYS A 263 -1.11 -0.76 -9.96
N TRP A 264 -2.07 -0.91 -9.04
CA TRP A 264 -2.51 0.20 -8.18
C TRP A 264 -2.96 1.42 -8.97
N VAL A 265 -3.69 1.20 -10.06
CA VAL A 265 -4.23 2.28 -10.89
C VAL A 265 -5.73 2.36 -10.70
N LEU A 266 -6.44 1.28 -11.02
CA LEU A 266 -7.90 1.29 -11.10
C LEU A 266 -8.58 1.48 -9.74
N HIS A 267 -7.90 1.14 -8.63
CA HIS A 267 -8.41 1.44 -7.30
C HIS A 267 -8.44 2.94 -6.95
N ASN A 268 -7.73 3.80 -7.70
CA ASN A 268 -7.77 5.25 -7.48
C ASN A 268 -8.97 5.95 -8.13
N TRP A 269 -9.74 5.22 -8.93
CA TRP A 269 -10.78 5.80 -9.78
C TRP A 269 -12.14 5.15 -9.52
N GLY A 270 -13.20 5.93 -9.72
CA GLY A 270 -14.57 5.41 -9.77
C GLY A 270 -14.83 4.58 -11.04
N ASP A 271 -15.93 3.83 -11.05
CA ASP A 271 -16.22 2.85 -12.11
C ASP A 271 -16.25 3.44 -13.52
N ARG A 272 -16.83 4.64 -13.69
CA ARG A 272 -16.91 5.31 -14.99
C ARG A 272 -15.53 5.58 -15.60
N ASP A 273 -14.58 5.97 -14.76
CA ASP A 273 -13.22 6.29 -15.21
C ASP A 273 -12.40 5.02 -15.40
N CYS A 274 -12.59 4.00 -14.55
CA CYS A 274 -12.05 2.66 -14.80
C CYS A 274 -12.50 2.08 -16.15
N VAL A 275 -13.77 2.23 -16.52
CA VAL A 275 -14.29 1.77 -17.81
C VAL A 275 -13.59 2.49 -18.96
N LYS A 276 -13.37 3.80 -18.88
CA LYS A 276 -12.63 4.56 -19.92
C LYS A 276 -11.19 4.08 -20.03
N ILE A 277 -10.48 3.93 -18.91
CA ILE A 277 -9.09 3.46 -18.88
C ILE A 277 -9.01 2.06 -19.52
N LEU A 278 -9.91 1.16 -19.13
CA LEU A 278 -9.94 -0.19 -19.67
C LEU A 278 -10.29 -0.24 -21.16
N GLN A 279 -11.16 0.65 -21.65
CA GLN A 279 -11.41 0.81 -23.09
C GLN A 279 -10.13 1.22 -23.83
N ARG A 280 -9.34 2.15 -23.29
CA ARG A 280 -8.02 2.51 -23.84
C ARG A 280 -7.05 1.33 -23.81
N CYS A 281 -7.04 0.56 -22.73
CA CYS A 281 -6.22 -0.65 -22.64
C CYS A 281 -6.63 -1.70 -23.69
N LYS A 282 -7.94 -1.82 -23.96
CA LYS A 282 -8.48 -2.71 -25.00
C LYS A 282 -8.06 -2.26 -26.40
N GLU A 283 -8.08 -0.96 -26.68
CA GLU A 283 -7.61 -0.39 -27.95
C GLU A 283 -6.09 -0.60 -28.14
N ALA A 284 -5.32 -0.53 -27.06
CA ALA A 284 -3.86 -0.67 -27.07
C ALA A 284 -3.36 -2.13 -27.10
N SER A 285 -4.22 -3.10 -26.77
CA SER A 285 -3.85 -4.52 -26.73
C SER A 285 -4.42 -5.28 -27.94
N PRO A 286 -3.70 -6.31 -28.45
CA PRO A 286 -4.23 -7.13 -29.53
C PRO A 286 -5.38 -8.03 -29.02
N SER A 287 -6.06 -8.73 -29.94
CA SER A 287 -7.09 -9.69 -29.55
C SER A 287 -6.52 -10.83 -28.68
N LYS A 288 -7.36 -11.48 -27.86
CA LYS A 288 -6.98 -12.67 -27.07
C LYS A 288 -6.28 -13.75 -27.90
N LYS A 289 -6.69 -13.96 -29.17
CA LYS A 289 -6.09 -14.95 -30.09
C LYS A 289 -4.64 -14.64 -30.44
N ASN A 290 -4.28 -13.37 -30.41
CA ASN A 290 -2.92 -12.88 -30.65
C ASN A 290 -2.18 -12.62 -29.33
N GLY A 291 -2.63 -13.25 -28.23
CA GLY A 291 -1.98 -13.16 -26.92
C GLY A 291 -2.24 -11.88 -26.14
N GLY A 292 -3.18 -11.03 -26.59
CA GLY A 292 -3.47 -9.76 -25.91
C GLY A 292 -4.20 -9.92 -24.58
N LYS A 293 -3.77 -9.16 -23.58
CA LYS A 293 -4.41 -9.12 -22.25
C LYS A 293 -4.10 -7.85 -21.48
N VAL A 294 -4.98 -7.53 -20.53
CA VAL A 294 -4.74 -6.53 -19.49
C VAL A 294 -4.48 -7.27 -18.18
N ILE A 295 -3.42 -6.89 -17.48
CA ILE A 295 -3.01 -7.45 -16.19
C ILE A 295 -3.25 -6.35 -15.15
N ILE A 296 -4.17 -6.58 -14.22
CA ILE A 296 -4.47 -5.66 -13.13
C ILE A 296 -3.92 -6.26 -11.84
N ILE A 297 -3.26 -5.44 -11.03
CA ILE A 297 -2.81 -5.83 -9.70
C ILE A 297 -3.40 -4.87 -8.68
N ASP A 298 -4.53 -5.27 -8.09
CA ASP A 298 -5.32 -4.50 -7.12
C ASP A 298 -5.94 -5.43 -6.05
N LEU A 299 -6.64 -4.86 -5.06
CA LEU A 299 -7.38 -5.68 -4.11
C LEU A 299 -8.65 -6.26 -4.75
N VAL A 300 -9.05 -7.40 -4.20
CA VAL A 300 -10.38 -7.96 -4.40
C VAL A 300 -11.00 -8.15 -3.03
N VAL A 301 -11.91 -7.25 -2.67
CA VAL A 301 -12.55 -7.22 -1.36
C VAL A 301 -13.46 -8.43 -1.19
N GLY A 302 -13.50 -8.97 0.03
CA GLY A 302 -14.41 -10.06 0.36
C GLY A 302 -13.99 -11.42 -0.21
N ASN A 303 -12.71 -11.60 -0.56
CA ASN A 303 -12.21 -12.92 -0.92
C ASN A 303 -12.24 -13.85 0.31
N ASP A 304 -13.09 -14.88 0.26
CA ASP A 304 -13.43 -15.76 1.40
C ASP A 304 -12.25 -16.49 2.03
N THR A 305 -11.12 -16.57 1.34
CA THR A 305 -9.91 -17.26 1.78
C THR A 305 -9.05 -16.46 2.77
N LEU A 306 -9.38 -15.19 3.04
CA LEU A 306 -8.57 -14.31 3.88
C LEU A 306 -8.97 -14.32 5.37
N GLN A 307 -7.96 -14.29 6.25
CA GLN A 307 -8.13 -14.17 7.71
C GLN A 307 -8.79 -12.84 8.09
N GLN A 308 -9.43 -12.77 9.28
CA GLN A 308 -10.12 -11.55 9.76
C GLN A 308 -9.24 -10.29 9.75
N LYS A 309 -7.95 -10.41 10.10
CA LYS A 309 -7.02 -9.27 10.08
C LYS A 309 -6.82 -8.71 8.67
N SER A 310 -6.71 -9.58 7.67
CA SER A 310 -6.60 -9.17 6.26
C SER A 310 -7.84 -8.42 5.79
N ARG A 311 -9.05 -8.82 6.24
CA ARG A 311 -10.29 -8.10 5.92
C ARG A 311 -10.30 -6.68 6.49
N ARG A 312 -9.83 -6.50 7.73
CA ARG A 312 -9.72 -5.16 8.34
C ARG A 312 -8.74 -4.28 7.57
N THR A 313 -7.62 -4.82 7.09
CA THR A 313 -6.68 -4.08 6.24
C THR A 313 -7.29 -3.69 4.90
N GLN A 314 -8.09 -4.55 4.25
CA GLN A 314 -8.81 -4.18 3.02
C GLN A 314 -9.74 -2.98 3.24
N LEU A 315 -10.50 -2.97 4.34
CA LEU A 315 -11.36 -1.84 4.69
C LEU A 315 -10.58 -0.56 4.98
N TYR A 316 -9.38 -0.66 5.55
CA TYR A 316 -8.52 0.50 5.73
C TYR A 316 -8.01 1.08 4.42
N ILE A 317 -7.63 0.22 3.47
CA ILE A 317 -7.19 0.69 2.15
C ILE A 317 -8.37 1.33 1.40
N ASP A 318 -9.55 0.73 1.45
CA ASP A 318 -10.77 1.30 0.85
C ASP A 318 -11.09 2.70 1.40
N MET A 319 -11.03 2.87 2.73
CA MET A 319 -11.17 4.18 3.37
C MET A 319 -10.08 5.17 2.92
N VAL A 320 -8.84 4.73 2.74
CA VAL A 320 -7.75 5.59 2.23
C VAL A 320 -8.04 6.00 0.78
N MET A 321 -8.51 5.10 -0.07
CA MET A 321 -8.86 5.42 -1.46
C MET A 321 -9.99 6.45 -1.55
N MET A 322 -11.05 6.25 -0.76
CA MET A 322 -12.15 7.22 -0.65
C MET A 322 -11.65 8.60 -0.20
N VAL A 323 -10.78 8.65 0.81
CA VAL A 323 -10.28 9.90 1.40
C VAL A 323 -9.32 10.64 0.47
N VAL A 324 -8.40 9.92 -0.16
CA VAL A 324 -7.23 10.51 -0.84
C VAL A 324 -7.48 10.79 -2.32
N CYS A 325 -8.19 9.90 -3.02
CA CYS A 325 -8.36 9.99 -4.47
C CYS A 325 -9.80 9.79 -4.96
N GLY A 326 -10.76 9.53 -4.06
CA GLY A 326 -12.14 9.20 -4.45
C GLY A 326 -12.27 7.83 -5.11
N GLY A 327 -11.25 6.99 -4.93
CA GLY A 327 -11.18 5.63 -5.45
C GLY A 327 -12.00 4.63 -4.66
N VAL A 328 -12.00 3.38 -5.13
CA VAL A 328 -12.83 2.28 -4.59
C VAL A 328 -12.06 0.96 -4.63
N GLU A 329 -12.07 0.23 -3.52
CA GLU A 329 -11.62 -1.17 -3.50
C GLU A 329 -12.78 -2.10 -3.82
N ARG A 330 -12.67 -2.85 -4.92
CA ARG A 330 -13.79 -3.58 -5.50
C ARG A 330 -13.83 -5.05 -5.07
N GLY A 331 -15.03 -5.57 -4.88
CA GLY A 331 -15.32 -6.99 -4.80
C GLY A 331 -15.31 -7.67 -6.17
N LYS A 332 -15.44 -9.00 -6.18
CA LYS A 332 -15.41 -9.80 -7.43
C LYS A 332 -16.49 -9.40 -8.44
N GLU A 333 -17.70 -9.14 -7.97
CA GLU A 333 -18.85 -8.78 -8.81
C GLU A 333 -18.71 -7.36 -9.38
N GLU A 334 -18.18 -6.42 -8.60
CA GLU A 334 -17.92 -5.05 -9.03
C GLU A 334 -16.82 -5.02 -10.11
N TRP A 335 -15.71 -5.75 -9.89
CA TRP A 335 -14.69 -5.96 -10.92
C TRP A 335 -15.29 -6.54 -12.21
N ARG A 336 -16.13 -7.58 -12.10
CA ARG A 336 -16.80 -8.17 -13.27
C ARG A 336 -17.60 -7.13 -14.03
N ASN A 337 -18.42 -6.33 -13.34
CA ASN A 337 -19.27 -5.34 -13.98
C ASN A 337 -18.44 -4.31 -14.76
N VAL A 338 -17.37 -3.79 -14.15
CA VAL A 338 -16.43 -2.86 -14.79
C VAL A 338 -15.80 -3.47 -16.04
N PHE A 339 -15.35 -4.73 -15.99
CA PHE A 339 -14.76 -5.40 -17.17
C PHE A 339 -15.76 -5.58 -18.31
N MET A 340 -16.99 -5.99 -17.98
CA MET A 340 -18.04 -6.22 -18.97
C MET A 340 -18.49 -4.91 -19.62
N GLU A 341 -18.61 -3.83 -18.86
CA GLU A 341 -18.95 -2.50 -19.37
C GLU A 341 -17.83 -1.91 -20.24
N ALA A 342 -16.56 -2.20 -19.93
CA ALA A 342 -15.42 -1.90 -20.79
C ALA A 342 -15.33 -2.80 -22.05
N GLY A 343 -16.23 -3.78 -22.18
CA GLY A 343 -16.37 -4.65 -23.34
C GLY A 343 -15.43 -5.85 -23.36
N PHE A 344 -14.80 -6.21 -22.24
CA PHE A 344 -14.03 -7.45 -22.13
C PHE A 344 -14.96 -8.66 -22.00
N THR A 345 -14.48 -9.83 -22.42
CA THR A 345 -15.33 -11.04 -22.51
C THR A 345 -14.98 -12.12 -21.51
N ASP A 346 -13.76 -12.10 -20.98
CA ASP A 346 -13.26 -13.13 -20.07
C ASP A 346 -12.24 -12.53 -19.11
N TYR A 347 -12.15 -13.09 -17.90
CA TYR A 347 -11.19 -12.67 -16.88
C TYR A 347 -10.87 -13.79 -15.90
N LYS A 348 -9.70 -13.72 -15.28
CA LYS A 348 -9.22 -14.65 -14.27
C LYS A 348 -8.62 -13.90 -13.10
N ILE A 349 -9.14 -14.14 -11.89
CA ILE A 349 -8.63 -13.56 -10.65
C ILE A 349 -7.79 -14.61 -9.91
N THR A 350 -6.53 -14.29 -9.65
CA THR A 350 -5.59 -15.11 -8.88
C THR A 350 -5.18 -14.36 -7.60
N PRO A 351 -5.56 -14.83 -6.40
CA PRO A 351 -5.18 -14.17 -5.15
C PRO A 351 -3.68 -14.25 -4.88
N VAL A 352 -3.07 -13.14 -4.45
CA VAL A 352 -1.66 -13.05 -4.05
C VAL A 352 -1.54 -12.18 -2.79
N GLY A 353 -1.45 -12.84 -1.63
CA GLY A 353 -1.45 -12.15 -0.34
C GLY A 353 -2.74 -11.36 -0.13
N LEU A 354 -2.62 -10.05 0.12
CA LEU A 354 -3.77 -9.15 0.25
C LEU A 354 -4.37 -8.74 -1.10
N ARG A 355 -3.56 -8.77 -2.17
CA ARG A 355 -3.89 -8.33 -3.53
C ARG A 355 -4.34 -9.51 -4.38
N SER A 356 -4.76 -9.22 -5.60
CA SER A 356 -4.97 -10.22 -6.64
C SER A 356 -4.30 -9.78 -7.93
N VAL A 357 -3.87 -10.77 -8.71
CA VAL A 357 -3.56 -10.58 -10.13
C VAL A 357 -4.82 -10.91 -10.90
N ILE A 358 -5.29 -9.97 -11.72
CA ILE A 358 -6.47 -10.14 -12.54
C ILE A 358 -6.02 -10.06 -14.00
N GLU A 359 -6.16 -11.16 -14.73
CA GLU A 359 -5.98 -11.17 -16.18
C GLU A 359 -7.34 -10.90 -16.84
N VAL A 360 -7.43 -9.90 -17.71
CA VAL A 360 -8.65 -9.53 -18.45
C VAL A 360 -8.38 -9.61 -19.95
N TYR A 361 -9.27 -10.25 -20.70
CA TYR A 361 -9.02 -10.61 -22.10
C TYR A 361 -9.97 -9.87 -23.07
N PRO A 362 -9.42 -9.10 -24.04
CA PRO A 362 -10.17 -8.33 -25.05
C PRO A 362 -11.15 -9.12 -25.91
#